data_AF-A0A2P8VYA5-F1
#
_entry.id   AF-A0A2P8VYA5-F1
#
_cell.length_a   1.000
_cell.length_b   1.000
_cell.length_c   1.000
_cell.angle_alpha   90.00
_cell.angle_beta   90.00
_cell.angle_gamma   90.00
#
_symmetry.space_group_name_H-M   'P 1'
#
loop_
_entity.id
_entity.type
_entity.pdbx_description
1 polymer ?
#
loop_
_entity_poly.entity_id
_entity_poly.type
_entity_poly.pdbx_seq_one_letter_code
_entity_poly.pdbx_strand_id
1 'polypeptide(L)'
;MWPSHFRSFAERHNLPGLQVELPESSDLSEIGATIGLYNEAQAIDEADSFYPGLIVKADGFVPIGQDMTGSGDPYFINVNDVAPGPIYRIYHDSVHDRDYDRNEAVAKVLESYEDLLKFST
;
A
#
# COMPACT_ATOMS: atom_id res chain seq x y z
N MET A 1 -6.10 9.72 2.79
CA MET A 1 -6.00 10.25 4.18
C MET A 1 -5.30 9.21 5.03
N TRP A 2 -4.17 9.56 5.66
CA TRP A 2 -3.44 8.61 6.51
C TRP A 2 -3.87 8.65 7.99
N PRO A 3 -3.91 7.48 8.67
CA PRO A 3 -4.11 7.44 10.11
C PRO A 3 -2.89 8.05 10.83
N SER A 4 -3.12 8.61 12.03
CA SER A 4 -2.10 9.37 12.76
C SER A 4 -0.79 8.60 13.00
N HIS A 5 -0.88 7.29 13.27
CA HIS A 5 0.30 6.44 13.47
C HIS A 5 1.17 6.35 12.21
N PHE A 6 0.55 6.13 11.04
CA PHE A 6 1.28 6.04 9.77
C PHE A 6 1.77 7.42 9.34
N ARG A 7 0.97 8.48 9.51
CA ARG A 7 1.40 9.85 9.20
C ARG A 7 2.65 10.23 10.01
N SER A 8 2.63 10.03 11.33
CA SER A 8 3.79 10.33 12.17
C SER A 8 5.02 9.49 11.83
N PHE A 9 4.82 8.23 11.42
CA PHE A 9 5.90 7.37 10.92
C PHE A 9 6.47 7.91 9.59
N ALA A 10 5.60 8.23 8.63
CA ALA A 10 5.99 8.76 7.33
C ALA A 10 6.74 10.10 7.44
N GLU A 11 6.28 11.01 8.30
CA GLU A 11 6.93 12.29 8.58
C GLU A 11 8.29 12.10 9.28
N ARG A 12 8.35 11.24 10.30
CA ARG A 12 9.59 10.99 11.06
C ARG A 12 10.72 10.43 10.18
N HIS A 13 10.37 9.59 9.22
CA HIS A 13 11.33 8.91 8.36
C HIS A 13 11.43 9.50 6.95
N ASN A 14 10.75 10.62 6.69
CA ASN A 14 10.72 11.29 5.39
C ASN A 14 10.40 10.32 4.23
N LEU A 15 9.37 9.48 4.42
CA LEU A 15 8.97 8.47 3.45
C LEU A 15 8.43 9.00 2.12
N PRO A 16 7.70 10.13 2.05
CA PRO A 16 7.13 10.59 0.79
C PRO A 16 8.18 10.75 -0.32
N GLY A 17 7.95 10.07 -1.44
CA GLY A 17 8.84 10.07 -2.59
C GLY A 17 10.02 9.10 -2.51
N LEU A 18 10.19 8.35 -1.42
CA LEU A 18 11.18 7.27 -1.36
C LEU A 18 10.74 6.08 -2.21
N GLN A 19 11.74 5.39 -2.75
CA GLN A 19 11.56 4.12 -3.42
C GLN A 19 11.99 2.99 -2.50
N VAL A 20 11.23 1.90 -2.51
CA VAL A 20 11.48 0.70 -1.72
C VAL A 20 11.61 -0.48 -2.66
N GLU A 21 12.74 -1.18 -2.59
CA GLU A 21 13.01 -2.38 -3.40
C GLU A 21 12.87 -3.62 -2.52
N LEU A 22 11.74 -4.30 -2.64
CA LEU A 22 11.42 -5.51 -1.90
C LEU A 22 11.70 -6.75 -2.76
N PRO A 23 12.70 -7.57 -2.41
CA PRO A 23 12.97 -8.81 -3.15
C PRO A 23 11.85 -9.84 -2.93
N GLU A 24 11.65 -10.73 -3.91
CA GLU A 24 10.69 -11.86 -3.84
C GLU A 24 10.79 -12.65 -2.53
N SER A 25 12.01 -12.88 -2.03
CA SER A 25 12.24 -13.65 -0.79
C SER A 25 11.78 -12.96 0.50
N SER A 26 11.48 -11.66 0.44
CA SER A 26 10.99 -10.86 1.56
C SER A 26 9.55 -10.37 1.38
N ASP A 27 8.99 -10.54 0.19
CA ASP A 27 7.59 -10.29 -0.13
C ASP A 27 6.74 -11.49 0.26
N LEU A 28 5.76 -11.29 1.15
CA LEU A 28 4.85 -12.35 1.59
C LEU A 28 3.92 -12.86 0.48
N SER A 29 3.79 -12.11 -0.62
CA SER A 29 3.10 -12.55 -1.84
C SER A 29 4.03 -13.28 -2.83
N GLU A 30 5.33 -13.38 -2.53
CA GLU A 30 6.36 -14.09 -3.31
C GLU A 30 6.59 -13.54 -4.74
N ILE A 31 6.19 -12.29 -5.02
CA ILE A 31 6.35 -11.65 -6.34
C ILE A 31 7.51 -10.64 -6.36
N GLY A 32 7.83 -10.05 -5.21
CA GLY A 32 8.72 -8.90 -5.13
C GLY A 32 7.99 -7.62 -5.54
N ALA A 33 8.57 -6.47 -5.18
CA ALA A 33 7.97 -5.17 -5.43
C ALA A 33 9.00 -4.06 -5.56
N THR A 34 8.72 -3.10 -6.44
CA THR A 34 9.38 -1.79 -6.42
C THR A 34 8.31 -0.75 -6.10
N ILE A 35 8.30 -0.27 -4.86
CA ILE A 35 7.24 0.59 -4.33
C ILE A 35 7.72 2.05 -4.34
N GLY A 36 6.98 2.92 -5.01
CA GLY A 36 7.14 4.37 -4.89
C GLY A 36 6.20 4.91 -3.82
N LEU A 37 6.75 5.38 -2.70
CA LEU A 37 5.92 5.86 -1.58
C LEU A 37 5.30 7.21 -1.91
N TYR A 38 3.98 7.29 -1.73
CA TYR A 38 3.22 8.50 -1.98
C TYR A 38 3.55 9.59 -0.96
N ASN A 39 3.29 10.84 -1.32
CA ASN A 39 2.92 11.87 -0.35
C ASN A 39 1.42 11.81 -0.04
N GLU A 40 0.96 12.50 1.02
CA GLU A 40 -0.45 12.38 1.42
C GLU A 40 -1.42 12.89 0.35
N ALA A 41 -1.04 13.87 -0.48
CA ALA A 41 -1.90 14.35 -1.56
C ALA A 41 -2.08 13.29 -2.65
N GLN A 42 -1.01 12.58 -3.04
CA GLN A 42 -1.08 11.45 -3.97
C GLN A 42 -1.91 10.29 -3.40
N ALA A 43 -1.74 9.98 -2.11
CA ALA A 43 -2.56 8.96 -1.46
C ALA A 43 -4.05 9.35 -1.39
N ILE A 44 -4.38 10.64 -1.27
CA ILE A 44 -5.77 11.11 -1.36
C ILE A 44 -6.29 10.92 -2.79
N ASP A 45 -5.51 11.32 -3.79
CA ASP A 45 -5.91 11.21 -5.19
C ASP A 45 -6.14 9.75 -5.60
N GLU A 46 -5.24 8.83 -5.23
CA GLU A 46 -5.42 7.39 -5.45
C GLU A 46 -6.72 6.87 -4.81
N ALA A 47 -7.01 7.28 -3.58
CA ALA A 47 -8.19 6.81 -2.84
C ALA A 47 -9.53 7.39 -3.36
N ASP A 48 -9.51 8.56 -4.01
CA ASP A 48 -10.70 9.32 -4.38
C ASP A 48 -10.94 9.42 -5.89
N SER A 49 -9.94 9.07 -6.71
CA SER A 49 -9.96 9.25 -8.17
C SER A 49 -9.65 7.96 -8.96
N PHE A 50 -8.97 6.97 -8.37
CA PHE A 50 -8.44 5.81 -9.10
C PHE A 50 -8.88 4.46 -8.52
N TYR A 51 -8.97 3.45 -9.38
CA TYR A 51 -9.09 2.05 -8.94
C TYR A 51 -7.69 1.52 -8.62
N PRO A 52 -7.56 0.64 -7.61
CA PRO A 52 -8.62 0.09 -6.76
C PRO A 52 -9.06 1.01 -5.61
N GLY A 53 -8.35 2.12 -5.36
CA GLY A 53 -8.53 3.00 -4.21
C GLY A 53 -9.99 3.44 -3.93
N LEU A 54 -10.72 3.83 -4.98
CA LEU A 54 -12.13 4.23 -4.95
C LEU A 54 -13.05 3.24 -4.21
N ILE A 55 -12.77 1.95 -4.35
CA ILE A 55 -13.60 0.87 -3.83
C ILE A 55 -13.12 0.44 -2.45
N VAL A 56 -11.84 0.10 -2.35
CA VAL A 56 -11.25 -0.55 -1.16
C VAL A 56 -11.14 0.39 0.05
N LYS A 57 -11.21 1.70 -0.17
CA LYS A 57 -11.30 2.70 0.91
C LYS A 57 -12.48 2.44 1.85
N ALA A 58 -13.61 1.95 1.34
CA ALA A 58 -14.78 1.63 2.15
C ALA A 58 -14.51 0.49 3.16
N ASP A 59 -13.52 -0.35 2.88
CA ASP A 59 -13.09 -1.49 3.72
C ASP A 59 -11.86 -1.15 4.59
N GLY A 60 -11.53 0.14 4.67
CA GLY A 60 -10.48 0.68 5.53
C GLY A 60 -9.09 0.66 4.92
N PHE A 61 -8.94 0.27 3.65
CA PHE A 61 -7.66 0.35 2.96
C PHE A 61 -7.29 1.79 2.63
N VAL A 62 -6.04 2.14 2.87
CA VAL A 62 -5.51 3.48 2.65
C VAL A 62 -4.23 3.36 1.84
N PRO A 63 -4.15 3.99 0.65
CA PRO A 63 -2.99 3.88 -0.22
C PRO A 63 -1.78 4.57 0.40
N ILE A 64 -0.61 3.97 0.22
CA ILE A 64 0.68 4.44 0.73
C ILE A 64 1.77 4.45 -0.34
N GLY A 65 1.59 3.75 -1.45
CA GLY A 65 2.52 3.78 -2.56
C GLY A 65 1.95 3.18 -3.84
N GLN A 66 2.68 3.39 -4.93
CA GLN A 66 2.40 2.82 -6.25
C GLN A 66 3.44 1.77 -6.61
N ASP A 67 3.07 0.86 -7.50
CA ASP A 67 4.05 0.06 -8.20
C ASP A 67 4.84 0.89 -9.22
N MET A 68 6.16 0.73 -9.22
CA MET A 68 7.09 1.39 -10.13
C MET A 68 7.49 0.50 -11.31
N THR A 69 7.08 -0.78 -11.32
CA THR A 69 7.40 -1.73 -12.40
C THR A 69 6.42 -1.67 -13.58
N GLY A 70 5.24 -1.09 -13.37
CA GLY A 70 4.23 -0.86 -14.40
C GLY A 70 3.09 -1.88 -14.41
N SER A 71 2.96 -2.71 -13.36
CA SER A 71 1.79 -3.59 -13.14
C SER A 71 0.52 -2.79 -12.88
N GLY A 72 0.64 -1.62 -12.23
CA GLY A 72 -0.49 -0.79 -11.83
C GLY A 72 -1.12 -1.17 -10.49
N ASP A 73 -0.53 -2.11 -9.75
CA ASP A 73 -1.04 -2.56 -8.45
C ASP A 73 -0.51 -1.66 -7.31
N PRO A 74 -1.36 -0.84 -6.64
CA PRO A 74 -0.90 0.03 -5.57
C PRO A 74 -0.79 -0.72 -4.24
N TYR A 75 -0.12 -0.06 -3.30
CA TYR A 75 0.18 -0.59 -1.97
C TYR A 75 -0.59 0.18 -0.89
N PHE A 76 -1.12 -0.56 0.08
CA PHE A 76 -2.07 -0.06 1.07
C PHE A 76 -1.71 -0.52 2.49
N ILE A 77 -2.08 0.27 3.48
CA ILE A 77 -2.30 -0.18 4.86
C ILE A 77 -3.80 -0.31 5.10
N ASN A 78 -4.22 -0.98 6.18
CA ASN A 78 -5.62 -0.97 6.60
C ASN A 78 -5.79 -0.33 7.99
N VAL A 79 -6.71 0.62 8.11
CA VAL A 79 -6.96 1.34 9.39
C VAL A 79 -7.56 0.45 10.47
N ASN A 80 -8.09 -0.71 10.11
CA ASN A 80 -8.65 -1.68 11.04
C ASN A 80 -7.57 -2.61 11.64
N ASP A 81 -6.34 -2.60 11.11
CA ASP A 81 -5.25 -3.40 11.65
C ASP A 81 -4.61 -2.73 12.87
N VAL A 82 -4.03 -3.55 13.74
CA VAL A 82 -3.26 -3.06 14.89
C VAL A 82 -1.94 -2.48 14.37
N ALA A 83 -1.69 -1.21 14.70
CA ALA A 83 -0.44 -0.55 14.33
C ALA A 83 0.76 -1.02 15.19
N PRO A 84 1.97 -1.14 14.61
CA PRO A 84 2.27 -1.01 13.18
C PRO A 84 1.76 -2.23 12.40
N GLY A 85 0.93 -1.97 11.39
CA GLY A 85 0.16 -3.00 10.70
C GLY A 85 0.76 -3.38 9.34
N PRO A 86 0.18 -4.40 8.69
CA PRO A 86 0.69 -4.94 7.42
C PRO A 86 0.63 -3.95 6.27
N ILE A 87 1.39 -4.29 5.21
CA ILE A 87 1.23 -3.70 3.88
C ILE A 87 0.59 -4.72 2.96
N TYR A 88 -0.33 -4.24 2.15
CA TYR A 88 -1.06 -5.02 1.16
C TYR A 88 -0.78 -4.49 -0.24
N ARG A 89 -0.63 -5.40 -1.19
CA ARG A 89 -0.81 -5.13 -2.62
C ARG A 89 -2.26 -5.43 -2.96
N ILE A 90 -2.91 -4.51 -3.66
CA ILE A 90 -4.26 -4.73 -4.15
C ILE A 90 -4.22 -4.77 -5.66
N TYR A 91 -4.62 -5.89 -6.24
CA TYR A 91 -4.57 -6.10 -7.68
C TYR A 91 -5.61 -5.24 -8.38
N HIS A 92 -5.14 -4.36 -9.26
CA HIS A 92 -5.99 -3.43 -10.00
C HIS A 92 -7.08 -4.18 -10.81
N ASP A 93 -6.69 -5.27 -11.45
CA ASP A 93 -7.56 -6.06 -12.32
C ASP A 93 -8.55 -6.96 -11.55
N SER A 94 -8.47 -7.01 -10.22
CA SER A 94 -9.36 -7.81 -9.37
C SER A 94 -10.39 -6.96 -8.61
N VAL A 95 -10.36 -5.63 -8.75
CA VAL A 95 -11.29 -4.72 -8.07
C VAL A 95 -12.02 -3.87 -9.10
N HIS A 96 -13.30 -4.18 -9.32
CA HIS A 96 -14.16 -3.46 -10.27
C HIS A 96 -15.37 -2.80 -9.60
N ASP A 97 -15.82 -3.36 -8.48
CA ASP A 97 -16.93 -2.87 -7.68
C ASP A 97 -16.80 -3.36 -6.23
N ARG A 98 -17.81 -3.07 -5.40
CA ARG A 98 -17.81 -3.37 -3.97
C ARG A 98 -17.94 -4.85 -3.62
N ASP A 99 -18.26 -5.72 -4.57
CA ASP A 99 -18.42 -7.16 -4.37
C ASP A 99 -17.16 -7.94 -4.79
N TYR A 100 -16.01 -7.27 -4.88
CA TYR A 100 -14.72 -7.88 -5.19
C TYR A 100 -14.33 -8.99 -4.18
N ASP A 101 -13.71 -10.07 -4.66
CA ASP A 101 -13.22 -11.12 -3.77
C ASP A 101 -11.90 -10.68 -3.12
N ARG A 102 -11.96 -10.40 -1.82
CA ARG A 102 -10.79 -9.99 -1.05
C ARG A 102 -9.67 -11.05 -1.03
N ASN A 103 -10.00 -12.34 -1.12
CA ASN A 103 -8.99 -13.40 -1.12
C ASN A 103 -8.21 -13.46 -2.43
N GLU A 104 -8.80 -12.98 -3.52
CA GLU A 104 -8.14 -12.89 -4.83
C GLU A 104 -7.47 -11.54 -5.02
N ALA A 105 -8.12 -10.45 -4.61
CA ALA A 105 -7.69 -9.09 -4.90
C ALA A 105 -6.63 -8.53 -3.93
N VAL A 106 -6.53 -9.06 -2.70
CA VAL A 106 -5.68 -8.47 -1.65
C VAL A 106 -4.60 -9.45 -1.22
N ALA A 107 -3.36 -9.13 -1.54
CA ALA A 107 -2.19 -9.89 -1.09
C ALA A 107 -1.44 -9.13 0.00
N LYS A 108 -1.11 -9.80 1.11
CA LYS A 108 -0.22 -9.22 2.11
C LYS A 108 1.22 -9.27 1.57
N VAL A 109 1.97 -8.20 1.75
CA VAL A 109 3.34 -8.01 1.24
C VAL A 109 4.36 -7.91 2.37
N LEU A 110 4.02 -7.19 3.44
CA LEU A 110 4.84 -7.08 4.67
C LEU A 110 3.94 -7.21 5.90
N GLU A 111 4.47 -7.72 7.01
CA GLU A 111 3.74 -7.79 8.29
C GLU A 111 3.65 -6.43 9.00
N SER A 112 4.57 -5.51 8.71
CA SER A 112 4.61 -4.17 9.30
C SER A 112 5.05 -3.13 8.27
N TYR A 113 4.38 -1.98 8.22
CA TYR A 113 4.83 -0.86 7.42
C TYR A 113 6.19 -0.29 7.87
N GLU A 114 6.65 -0.61 9.08
CA GLU A 114 7.98 -0.22 9.55
C GLU A 114 9.10 -0.98 8.82
N ASP A 115 8.78 -2.15 8.25
CA ASP A 115 9.73 -2.95 7.50
C ASP A 115 10.16 -2.29 6.18
N LEU A 116 9.41 -1.30 5.68
CA LEU A 116 9.82 -0.48 4.53
C LEU A 116 11.22 0.12 4.69
N LEU A 117 11.60 0.50 5.91
CA LEU A 117 12.91 1.12 6.20
C LEU A 117 14.09 0.17 5.96
N LYS A 118 13.85 -1.15 5.93
CA LYS A 118 14.89 -2.15 5.66
C LYS A 118 15.25 -2.19 4.17
N PHE A 119 14.39 -1.65 3.32
CA PHE A 119 14.41 -1.79 1.87
C PHE A 119 14.39 -0.44 1.14
N SER A 120 14.29 0.67 1.87
CA SER A 120 14.35 2.03 1.33
C SER A 120 15.79 2.42 0.99
N THR A 121 16.00 2.96 -0.21
CA THR A 121 17.29 3.50 -0.67
C THR A 121 17.37 5.02 -0.61
#